data_AF-A0A2R5GXF2-F1
#
_entry.id   AF-A0A2R5GXF2-F1
#
_cell.length_a   1.000
_cell.length_b   1.000
_cell.length_c   1.000
_cell.angle_alpha   90.00
_cell.angle_beta   90.00
_cell.angle_gamma   90.00
#
_symmetry.space_group_name_H-M   'P 1'
#
loop_
_entity.id
_entity.type
_entity.pdbx_description
1 polymer ?
#
loop_
_entity_poly.entity_id
_entity_poly.type
_entity_poly.pdbx_seq_one_letter_code
_entity_poly.pdbx_strand_id
1 'polypeptide(L)'
;MLRGNYAQDVREARRAQGLGGSGGGIGLGWDARAAEKHEDNLDDALEVLYQRSGADLDEDKRRFASARRSPWFQSTLLPTSELRRVRISVGGQLFETTEQVLKRDPGSLLAALVGSDSPIQPDDRGCFIIDRDWVLFRHILAFLRDGALPQAPDAAGDQLIARLYKEADFYRLETLRCAIREFLDPFQLVERAAAVPLSRLHKIERQMESSLQHLNLGEDPYLSGERVKRHDET
;
A
#
# COMPACT_ATOMS: atom_id res chain seq x y z
N MET A 1 -38.71 -0.11 -24.72
CA MET A 1 -39.59 -1.17 -24.19
C MET A 1 -38.82 -1.90 -23.12
N LEU A 2 -39.28 -1.83 -21.86
CA LEU A 2 -39.02 -2.73 -20.71
C LEU A 2 -39.58 -2.01 -19.46
N ARG A 3 -40.91 -2.02 -19.29
CA ARG A 3 -41.55 -1.66 -18.01
C ARG A 3 -41.76 -2.97 -17.25
N GLY A 4 -40.82 -3.30 -16.37
CA GLY A 4 -40.96 -4.39 -15.41
C GLY A 4 -41.92 -3.98 -14.30
N ASN A 5 -42.85 -4.87 -13.96
CA ASN A 5 -44.04 -4.60 -13.17
C ASN A 5 -43.74 -4.58 -11.65
N TYR A 6 -43.11 -3.51 -11.17
CA TYR A 6 -42.70 -3.27 -9.77
C TYR A 6 -43.82 -3.54 -8.73
N ALA A 7 -45.08 -3.37 -9.13
CA ALA A 7 -46.23 -3.61 -8.28
C ALA A 7 -46.48 -5.09 -7.94
N GLN A 8 -45.90 -6.03 -8.68
CA GLN A 8 -46.04 -7.48 -8.45
C GLN A 8 -45.02 -7.96 -7.41
N ASP A 9 -43.77 -7.50 -7.49
CA ASP A 9 -42.68 -7.88 -6.60
C ASP A 9 -42.95 -7.47 -5.14
N VAL A 10 -43.60 -6.32 -4.93
CA VAL A 10 -43.94 -5.82 -3.59
C VAL A 10 -45.04 -6.66 -2.92
N ARG A 11 -45.94 -7.27 -3.70
CA ARG A 11 -47.00 -8.15 -3.16
C ARG A 11 -46.45 -9.51 -2.75
N GLU A 12 -45.43 -10.01 -3.44
CA GLU A 12 -44.74 -11.25 -3.09
C GLU A 12 -43.89 -11.08 -1.81
N ALA A 13 -43.21 -9.94 -1.67
CA ALA A 13 -42.44 -9.61 -0.46
C ALA A 13 -43.32 -9.55 0.82
N ARG A 14 -44.57 -9.08 0.71
CA ARG A 14 -45.53 -9.06 1.84
C ARG A 14 -46.07 -10.44 2.21
N ARG A 15 -46.10 -11.41 1.29
CA ARG A 15 -46.50 -12.80 1.58
C ARG A 15 -45.41 -13.59 2.31
N ALA A 16 -44.16 -13.21 2.15
CA ALA A 16 -43.02 -13.95 2.70
C ALA A 16 -42.75 -13.70 4.20
N GLN A 17 -43.37 -12.69 4.83
CA GLN A 17 -43.07 -12.29 6.22
C GLN A 17 -44.24 -12.47 7.20
N GLY A 18 -44.96 -13.59 7.08
CA GLY A 18 -45.92 -14.02 8.09
C GLY A 18 -45.30 -14.98 9.12
N LEU A 19 -45.39 -14.60 10.41
CA LEU A 19 -45.15 -15.36 11.64
C LEU A 19 -43.68 -15.41 12.11
N GLY A 20 -43.28 -15.01 13.32
CA GLY A 20 -43.97 -14.52 14.51
C GLY A 20 -42.96 -14.49 15.67
N GLY A 21 -43.17 -13.63 16.68
CA GLY A 21 -42.51 -13.76 17.98
C GLY A 21 -41.72 -12.54 18.48
N SER A 22 -42.42 -11.72 19.29
CA SER A 22 -41.96 -11.15 20.57
C SER A 22 -40.59 -10.46 20.65
N GLY A 23 -40.61 -9.13 20.80
CA GLY A 23 -39.52 -8.44 21.52
C GLY A 23 -39.39 -6.94 21.26
N GLY A 24 -40.15 -6.12 21.99
CA GLY A 24 -39.63 -4.85 22.53
C GLY A 24 -39.47 -3.63 21.62
N GLY A 25 -40.55 -2.83 21.50
CA GLY A 25 -40.52 -1.40 21.83
C GLY A 25 -39.83 -0.41 20.88
N ILE A 26 -40.63 0.24 20.03
CA ILE A 26 -40.97 1.68 20.11
C ILE A 26 -42.18 1.91 19.18
N GLY A 27 -43.39 1.82 19.75
CA GLY A 27 -44.64 2.00 19.02
C GLY A 27 -44.88 3.47 18.70
N LEU A 28 -44.37 3.95 17.57
CA LEU A 28 -45.07 5.02 16.84
C LEU A 28 -46.31 4.34 16.24
N GLY A 29 -47.50 4.73 16.71
CA GLY A 29 -48.77 4.17 16.23
C GLY A 29 -48.93 4.41 14.74
N TRP A 30 -48.68 3.39 13.92
CA TRP A 30 -49.09 3.35 12.52
C TRP A 30 -50.59 3.09 12.51
N ASP A 31 -51.38 4.16 12.54
CA ASP A 31 -52.84 4.08 12.51
C ASP A 31 -53.29 3.70 11.09
N ALA A 32 -53.43 2.39 10.85
CA ALA A 32 -53.71 1.83 9.52
C ALA A 32 -55.05 2.30 8.91
N ARG A 33 -55.92 2.96 9.69
CA ARG A 33 -57.17 3.58 9.20
C ARG A 33 -56.98 4.98 8.60
N ALA A 34 -55.83 5.63 8.79
CA ALA A 34 -55.53 6.92 8.17
C ALA A 34 -55.01 6.78 6.73
N ALA A 35 -54.66 5.57 6.30
CA ALA A 35 -54.04 5.31 5.00
C ALA A 35 -55.02 5.15 3.83
N GLU A 36 -56.33 5.11 4.08
CA GLU A 36 -57.35 4.85 3.04
C GLU A 36 -57.92 6.10 2.37
N LYS A 37 -57.42 7.31 2.69
CA LYS A 37 -58.02 8.56 2.17
C LYS A 37 -57.09 9.48 1.36
N HIS A 38 -55.90 9.04 0.99
CA HIS A 38 -54.97 9.85 0.21
C HIS A 38 -54.25 9.03 -0.87
N GLU A 39 -54.98 8.62 -1.91
CA GLU A 39 -54.38 8.26 -3.21
C GLU A 39 -54.15 9.50 -4.09
N ASP A 40 -54.78 10.64 -3.78
CA ASP A 40 -54.74 11.85 -4.61
C ASP A 40 -53.48 12.71 -4.47
N ASN A 41 -52.41 12.22 -3.83
CA ASN A 41 -51.20 13.03 -3.66
C ASN A 41 -49.90 12.22 -3.72
N LEU A 42 -49.88 11.18 -4.55
CA LEU A 42 -48.65 10.44 -4.87
C LEU A 42 -47.56 11.34 -5.46
N ASP A 43 -47.95 12.34 -6.27
CA ASP A 43 -47.04 13.33 -6.83
C ASP A 43 -46.47 14.23 -5.72
N ASP A 44 -47.29 14.74 -4.81
CA ASP A 44 -46.82 15.52 -3.65
C ASP A 44 -45.96 14.69 -2.69
N ALA A 45 -46.28 13.40 -2.49
CA ALA A 45 -45.48 12.50 -1.66
C ALA A 45 -44.13 12.17 -2.31
N LEU A 46 -44.09 11.97 -3.63
CA LEU A 46 -42.86 11.80 -4.40
C LEU A 46 -42.02 13.07 -4.40
N GLU A 47 -42.65 14.23 -4.59
CA GLU A 47 -42.03 15.56 -4.51
C GLU A 47 -41.36 15.77 -3.14
N VAL A 48 -42.06 15.48 -2.05
CA VAL A 48 -41.51 15.57 -0.69
C VAL A 48 -40.33 14.60 -0.49
N LEU A 49 -40.40 13.37 -1.01
CA LEU A 49 -39.29 12.41 -0.92
C LEU A 49 -38.08 12.85 -1.77
N TYR A 50 -38.30 13.42 -2.95
CA TYR A 50 -37.24 14.00 -3.80
C TYR A 50 -36.62 15.23 -3.16
N GLN A 51 -37.43 16.14 -2.59
CA GLN A 51 -36.95 17.32 -1.88
C GLN A 51 -36.15 16.94 -0.63
N ARG A 52 -36.59 15.90 0.09
CA ARG A 52 -35.89 15.39 1.27
C ARG A 52 -34.58 14.67 0.90
N SER A 53 -34.59 13.88 -0.17
CA SER A 53 -33.36 13.29 -0.74
C SER A 53 -32.40 14.36 -1.25
N GLY A 54 -32.90 15.43 -1.86
CA GLY A 54 -32.11 16.59 -2.28
C GLY A 54 -31.51 17.35 -1.09
N ALA A 55 -32.28 17.55 -0.02
CA ALA A 55 -31.82 18.18 1.21
C ALA A 55 -30.74 17.35 1.93
N ASP A 56 -30.88 16.02 1.97
CA ASP A 56 -29.88 15.11 2.50
C ASP A 56 -28.59 15.16 1.67
N LEU A 57 -28.70 15.19 0.34
CA LEU A 57 -27.56 15.37 -0.56
C LEU A 57 -26.89 16.73 -0.39
N ASP A 58 -27.65 17.80 -0.16
CA ASP A 58 -27.09 19.14 0.04
C ASP A 58 -26.45 19.29 1.43
N GLU A 59 -26.98 18.61 2.45
CA GLU A 59 -26.34 18.47 3.75
C GLU A 59 -25.01 17.71 3.62
N ASP A 60 -25.00 16.59 2.91
CA ASP A 60 -23.80 15.80 2.69
C ASP A 60 -22.78 16.56 1.83
N LYS A 61 -23.20 17.30 0.79
CA LYS A 61 -22.32 18.22 0.04
C LYS A 61 -21.72 19.29 0.96
N ARG A 62 -22.51 19.86 1.88
CA ARG A 62 -22.02 20.85 2.86
C ARG A 62 -21.03 20.23 3.84
N ARG A 63 -21.28 19.01 4.33
CA ARG A 63 -20.36 18.23 5.17
C ARG A 63 -19.05 17.95 4.44
N PHE A 64 -19.11 17.43 3.20
CA PHE A 64 -17.94 17.17 2.38
C PHE A 64 -17.17 18.45 2.06
N ALA A 65 -17.85 19.55 1.73
CA ALA A 65 -17.20 20.85 1.50
C ALA A 65 -16.52 21.40 2.76
N SER A 66 -17.11 21.17 3.93
CA SER A 66 -16.49 21.52 5.22
C SER A 66 -15.28 20.64 5.52
N ALA A 67 -15.39 19.33 5.32
CA ALA A 67 -14.28 18.39 5.45
C ALA A 67 -13.12 18.76 4.50
N ARG A 68 -13.40 19.16 3.25
CA ARG A 68 -12.38 19.61 2.28
C ARG A 68 -11.55 20.79 2.75
N ARG A 69 -12.12 21.66 3.58
CA ARG A 69 -11.43 22.84 4.16
C ARG A 69 -10.69 22.51 5.45
N SER A 70 -10.83 21.29 5.95
CA SER A 70 -10.21 20.87 7.19
C SER A 70 -8.70 20.67 7.04
N PRO A 71 -7.89 21.01 8.07
CA PRO A 71 -6.45 20.75 8.06
C PRO A 71 -6.06 19.27 7.90
N TRP A 72 -6.93 18.33 8.31
CA TRP A 72 -6.68 16.89 8.13
C TRP A 72 -7.05 16.39 6.73
N PHE A 73 -7.79 17.18 5.94
CA PHE A 73 -8.15 16.81 4.59
C PHE A 73 -7.01 17.18 3.64
N GLN A 74 -6.23 16.16 3.27
CA GLN A 74 -5.09 16.32 2.39
C GLN A 74 -5.56 16.38 0.93
N SER A 75 -6.16 17.51 0.55
CA SER A 75 -6.68 17.74 -0.81
C SER A 75 -5.64 17.52 -1.91
N THR A 76 -4.36 17.66 -1.60
CA THR A 76 -3.24 17.42 -2.52
C THR A 76 -3.01 15.94 -2.81
N LEU A 77 -3.51 15.03 -1.97
CA LEU A 77 -3.34 13.58 -2.12
C LEU A 77 -4.49 12.89 -2.86
N LEU A 78 -5.64 13.56 -2.98
CA LEU A 78 -6.76 13.04 -3.75
C LEU A 78 -6.62 13.53 -5.19
N PRO A 79 -6.45 12.63 -6.18
CA PRO A 79 -6.43 13.04 -7.56
C PRO A 79 -7.78 13.72 -7.89
N THR A 80 -7.73 14.96 -8.36
CA THR A 80 -8.91 15.63 -8.89
C THR A 80 -9.45 14.81 -10.06
N SER A 81 -10.77 14.80 -10.24
CA SER A 81 -11.46 14.04 -11.30
C SER A 81 -11.00 14.37 -12.72
N GLU A 82 -10.22 15.43 -12.88
CA GLU A 82 -9.64 15.91 -14.14
C GLU A 82 -8.29 15.25 -14.47
N LEU A 83 -7.66 14.53 -13.54
CA LEU A 83 -6.35 13.92 -13.79
C LEU A 83 -6.49 12.64 -14.60
N ARG A 84 -5.79 12.58 -15.74
CA ARG A 84 -5.71 11.40 -16.60
C ARG A 84 -5.13 10.22 -15.82
N ARG A 85 -5.94 9.16 -15.68
CA ARG A 85 -5.51 7.88 -15.11
C ARG A 85 -4.77 7.06 -16.16
N VAL A 86 -3.71 6.39 -15.72
CA VAL A 86 -2.81 5.58 -16.54
C VAL A 86 -2.69 4.20 -15.91
N ARG A 87 -2.82 3.17 -16.74
CA ARG A 87 -2.65 1.76 -16.35
C ARG A 87 -1.33 1.24 -16.87
N ILE A 88 -0.56 0.57 -16.00
CA ILE A 88 0.75 0.00 -16.34
C ILE A 88 0.83 -1.39 -15.72
N SER A 89 1.09 -2.41 -16.54
CA SER A 89 1.45 -3.76 -16.11
C SER A 89 2.96 -3.88 -16.04
N VAL A 90 3.50 -4.17 -14.86
CA VAL A 90 4.94 -4.36 -14.64
C VAL A 90 5.16 -5.81 -14.21
N GLY A 91 5.88 -6.61 -14.98
CA GLY A 91 6.15 -8.02 -14.66
C GLY A 91 4.88 -8.85 -14.41
N GLY A 92 3.75 -8.49 -15.05
CA GLY A 92 2.44 -9.11 -14.87
C GLY A 92 1.57 -8.48 -13.77
N GLN A 93 2.12 -7.64 -12.89
CA GLN A 93 1.35 -6.93 -11.87
C GLN A 93 0.76 -5.62 -12.43
N LEU A 94 -0.56 -5.47 -12.33
CA LEU A 94 -1.24 -4.24 -12.75
C LEU A 94 -1.10 -3.13 -11.70
N PHE A 95 -0.73 -1.94 -12.16
CA PHE A 95 -0.72 -0.69 -11.42
C PHE A 95 -1.61 0.34 -12.10
N GLU A 96 -2.25 1.16 -11.27
CA GLU A 96 -3.02 2.30 -11.72
C GLU A 96 -2.53 3.55 -10.98
N THR A 97 -2.30 4.63 -11.72
CA THR A 97 -1.80 5.90 -11.19
C THR A 97 -2.25 7.06 -12.08
N THR A 98 -1.84 8.28 -11.77
CA THR A 98 -2.09 9.46 -12.61
C THR A 98 -0.86 9.82 -13.43
N GLU A 99 -1.08 10.44 -14.59
CA GLU A 99 -0.03 11.01 -15.44
C GLU A 99 0.86 11.99 -14.65
N GLN A 100 0.27 12.76 -13.73
CA GLN A 100 1.01 13.70 -12.88
C GLN A 100 2.11 13.03 -12.04
N VAL A 101 1.85 11.85 -11.48
CA VAL A 101 2.84 11.11 -10.67
C VAL A 101 3.97 10.62 -11.58
N LEU A 102 3.65 10.12 -12.77
CA LEU A 102 4.64 9.60 -13.71
C LEU A 102 5.52 10.72 -14.31
N LYS A 103 4.97 11.93 -14.44
CA LYS A 103 5.70 13.14 -14.88
C LYS A 103 6.44 13.87 -13.77
N ARG A 104 6.47 13.35 -12.54
CA ARG A 104 7.18 14.00 -11.43
C ARG A 104 8.67 14.15 -11.70
N ASP A 105 9.23 13.24 -12.49
CA ASP A 105 10.56 13.32 -13.08
C ASP A 105 10.45 13.42 -14.61
N PRO A 106 10.44 14.63 -15.19
CA PRO A 106 10.18 14.84 -16.62
C PRO A 106 11.19 14.17 -17.56
N GLY A 107 12.41 13.91 -17.08
CA GLY A 107 13.46 13.24 -17.87
C GLY A 107 13.36 11.72 -17.86
N SER A 108 12.39 11.17 -17.14
CA SER A 108 12.27 9.72 -16.96
C SER A 108 11.55 9.02 -18.11
N LEU A 109 11.83 7.73 -18.24
CA LEU A 109 11.10 6.84 -19.16
C LEU A 109 9.60 6.83 -18.86
N LEU A 110 9.22 6.93 -17.57
CA LEU A 110 7.81 6.96 -17.15
C LEU A 110 7.10 8.23 -17.62
N ALA A 111 7.78 9.38 -17.60
CA ALA A 111 7.25 10.62 -18.15
C ALA A 111 7.10 10.57 -19.68
N ALA A 112 8.09 9.99 -20.36
CA ALA A 112 8.05 9.79 -21.81
C ALA A 112 6.92 8.86 -22.25
N LEU A 113 6.65 7.77 -21.49
CA LEU A 113 5.57 6.82 -21.78
C LEU A 113 4.19 7.48 -21.86
N VAL A 114 3.93 8.46 -20.99
CA VAL A 114 2.64 9.17 -20.92
C VAL A 114 2.61 10.45 -21.73
N GLY A 115 3.75 10.86 -22.29
CA GLY A 115 3.89 12.01 -23.18
C GLY A 115 3.02 11.89 -24.44
N SER A 116 2.65 13.03 -25.00
CA SER A 116 1.89 13.09 -26.26
C SER A 116 2.66 12.53 -27.46
N ASP A 117 3.98 12.56 -27.37
CA ASP A 117 4.97 12.10 -28.34
C ASP A 117 5.55 10.72 -27.97
N SER A 118 4.88 9.97 -27.08
CA SER A 118 5.36 8.65 -26.66
C SER A 118 5.52 7.71 -27.87
N PRO A 119 6.72 7.12 -28.07
CA PRO A 119 6.93 6.15 -29.14
C PRO A 119 6.30 4.79 -28.83
N ILE A 120 5.88 4.57 -27.57
CA ILE A 120 5.30 3.32 -27.10
C ILE A 120 3.80 3.53 -26.96
N GLN A 121 3.02 2.75 -27.71
CA GLN A 121 1.57 2.76 -27.57
C GLN A 121 1.11 1.74 -26.53
N PRO A 122 0.05 2.05 -25.76
CA PRO A 122 -0.55 1.09 -24.86
C PRO A 122 -1.26 -0.02 -25.66
N ASP A 123 -1.56 -1.13 -24.98
CA ASP A 123 -2.31 -2.24 -25.55
C ASP A 123 -3.78 -1.87 -25.89
N ASP A 124 -4.55 -2.84 -26.42
CA ASP A 124 -5.97 -2.69 -26.75
C ASP A 124 -6.85 -2.26 -25.56
N ARG A 125 -6.35 -2.44 -24.34
CA ARG A 125 -7.01 -2.04 -23.09
C ARG A 125 -6.46 -0.72 -22.56
N GLY A 126 -5.58 -0.02 -23.27
CA GLY A 126 -4.98 1.22 -22.77
C GLY A 126 -4.01 0.99 -21.59
N CYS A 127 -3.37 -0.18 -21.52
CA CYS A 127 -2.38 -0.55 -20.51
C CYS A 127 -0.98 -0.59 -21.13
N PHE A 128 -0.01 0.05 -20.47
CA PHE A 128 1.41 -0.08 -20.84
C PHE A 128 2.00 -1.35 -20.22
N ILE A 129 2.81 -2.09 -20.96
CA ILE A 129 3.44 -3.32 -20.45
C ILE A 129 4.94 -3.11 -20.31
N ILE A 130 5.49 -3.47 -19.15
CA ILE A 130 6.90 -3.33 -18.81
C ILE A 130 7.38 -4.64 -18.21
N ASP A 131 8.41 -5.25 -18.80
CA ASP A 131 8.98 -6.52 -18.32
C ASP A 131 10.05 -6.27 -17.25
N ARG A 132 9.62 -5.87 -16.05
CA ARG A 132 10.48 -5.53 -14.89
C ARG A 132 9.88 -6.04 -13.57
N ASP A 133 10.66 -5.91 -12.49
CA ASP A 133 10.25 -6.32 -11.15
C ASP A 133 9.20 -5.35 -10.55
N TRP A 134 7.99 -5.86 -10.35
CA TRP A 134 6.89 -5.10 -9.78
C TRP A 134 7.06 -4.75 -8.30
N VAL A 135 7.83 -5.55 -7.54
CA VAL A 135 8.05 -5.31 -6.11
C VAL A 135 8.84 -4.02 -5.94
N LEU A 136 9.89 -3.84 -6.75
CA LEU A 136 10.69 -2.62 -6.78
C LEU A 136 9.92 -1.45 -7.39
N PHE A 137 9.12 -1.69 -8.43
CA PHE A 137 8.28 -0.66 -9.04
C PHE A 137 7.28 -0.04 -8.06
N ARG A 138 6.75 -0.83 -7.10
CA ARG A 138 5.91 -0.30 -6.02
C ARG A 138 6.64 0.77 -5.20
N HIS A 139 7.92 0.57 -4.91
CA HIS A 139 8.73 1.55 -4.17
C HIS A 139 9.05 2.79 -5.02
N ILE A 140 9.23 2.61 -6.33
CA ILE A 140 9.35 3.73 -7.27
C ILE A 140 8.08 4.59 -7.25
N LEU A 141 6.89 3.98 -7.36
CA LEU A 141 5.63 4.72 -7.32
C LEU A 141 5.39 5.40 -5.98
N ALA A 142 5.79 4.77 -4.86
CA ALA A 142 5.74 5.42 -3.55
C ALA A 142 6.59 6.69 -3.57
N PHE A 143 7.87 6.58 -3.94
CA PHE A 143 8.78 7.72 -4.04
C PHE A 143 8.27 8.84 -4.96
N LEU A 144 7.68 8.52 -6.10
CA LEU A 144 7.12 9.56 -7.00
C LEU A 144 5.92 10.32 -6.39
N ARG A 145 5.24 9.74 -5.39
CA ARG A 145 4.10 10.35 -4.71
C ARG A 145 4.53 11.19 -3.51
N ASP A 146 5.40 10.64 -2.66
CA ASP A 146 5.75 11.23 -1.37
C ASP A 146 7.20 11.73 -1.26
N GLY A 147 8.09 11.33 -2.18
CA GLY A 147 9.51 11.63 -2.16
C GLY A 147 10.30 10.82 -1.12
N ALA A 148 9.70 9.80 -0.51
CA ALA A 148 10.31 9.04 0.58
C ALA A 148 10.97 7.75 0.09
N LEU A 149 12.20 7.51 0.55
CA LEU A 149 12.87 6.23 0.36
C LEU A 149 12.38 5.18 1.37
N PRO A 150 12.43 3.88 1.02
CA PRO A 150 12.16 2.81 1.97
C PRO A 150 13.09 2.89 3.19
N GLN A 151 12.51 3.06 4.37
CA GLN A 151 13.26 3.05 5.63
C GLN A 151 13.31 1.62 6.18
N ALA A 152 14.39 0.89 5.88
CA ALA A 152 14.66 -0.41 6.46
C ALA A 152 16.06 -0.39 7.10
N PRO A 153 16.16 -0.50 8.45
CA PRO A 153 17.43 -0.37 9.16
C PRO A 153 18.27 -1.67 9.20
N ASP A 154 17.89 -2.69 8.43
CA ASP A 154 18.55 -3.97 8.38
C ASP A 154 19.29 -4.20 7.05
N ALA A 155 20.11 -5.25 6.99
CA ALA A 155 20.85 -5.62 5.78
C ALA A 155 19.92 -5.92 4.59
N ALA A 156 18.66 -6.29 4.84
CA ALA A 156 17.66 -6.46 3.80
C ALA A 156 17.25 -5.11 3.18
N GLY A 157 17.19 -4.06 3.98
CA GLY A 157 17.02 -2.67 3.55
C GLY A 157 18.12 -2.19 2.62
N ASP A 158 19.39 -2.42 2.97
CA ASP A 158 20.52 -2.02 2.13
C ASP A 158 20.48 -2.73 0.76
N GLN A 159 20.16 -4.02 0.74
CA GLN A 159 19.97 -4.79 -0.49
C GLN A 159 18.77 -4.30 -1.32
N LEU A 160 17.70 -3.85 -0.66
CA LEU A 160 16.54 -3.24 -1.32
C LEU A 160 16.94 -1.93 -1.99
N ILE A 161 17.64 -1.04 -1.28
CA ILE A 161 18.10 0.24 -1.82
C ILE A 161 19.06 0.05 -3.00
N ALA A 162 19.99 -0.91 -2.91
CA ALA A 162 20.90 -1.23 -4.01
C ALA A 162 20.16 -1.74 -5.26
N ARG A 163 19.12 -2.57 -5.09
CA ARG A 163 18.26 -3.04 -6.20
C ARG A 163 17.40 -1.90 -6.76
N LEU A 164 16.86 -1.05 -5.89
CA LEU A 164 16.07 0.11 -6.26
C LEU A 164 16.90 1.10 -7.09
N TYR A 165 18.18 1.28 -6.79
CA TYR A 165 19.09 2.10 -7.60
C TYR A 165 19.21 1.58 -9.05
N LYS A 166 19.26 0.26 -9.24
CA LYS A 166 19.30 -0.34 -10.59
C LYS A 166 18.01 -0.10 -11.37
N GLU A 167 16.85 -0.22 -10.71
CA GLU A 167 15.58 0.12 -11.36
C GLU A 167 15.49 1.63 -11.64
N ALA A 168 15.95 2.48 -10.73
CA ALA A 168 15.98 3.92 -10.95
C ALA A 168 16.81 4.30 -12.17
N ASP A 169 17.93 3.61 -12.43
CA ASP A 169 18.70 3.78 -13.66
C ASP A 169 17.95 3.29 -14.91
N PHE A 170 17.27 2.13 -14.83
CA PHE A 170 16.44 1.62 -15.93
C PHE A 170 15.33 2.61 -16.34
N TYR A 171 14.60 3.14 -15.37
CA TYR A 171 13.52 4.11 -15.62
C TYR A 171 14.03 5.55 -15.84
N ARG A 172 15.35 5.78 -15.77
CA ARG A 172 15.98 7.11 -15.89
C ARG A 172 15.41 8.12 -14.87
N LEU A 173 15.20 7.68 -13.64
CA LEU A 173 14.68 8.49 -12.53
C LEU A 173 15.82 9.17 -11.77
N GLU A 174 16.23 10.34 -12.22
CA GLU A 174 17.37 11.04 -11.61
C GLU A 174 17.07 11.55 -10.21
N THR A 175 15.84 11.99 -9.96
CA THR A 175 15.40 12.42 -8.62
C THR A 175 15.58 11.30 -7.59
N LEU A 176 15.23 10.06 -7.96
CA LEU A 176 15.39 8.87 -7.10
C LEU A 176 16.85 8.47 -6.96
N ARG A 177 17.64 8.51 -8.05
CA ARG A 177 19.08 8.21 -8.00
C ARG A 177 19.83 9.18 -7.08
N CYS A 178 19.53 10.47 -7.17
CA CYS A 178 20.09 11.49 -6.29
C CYS A 178 19.72 11.22 -4.82
N ALA A 179 18.43 10.98 -4.53
CA ALA A 179 17.99 10.68 -3.17
C ALA A 179 18.67 9.44 -2.58
N ILE A 180 18.82 8.37 -3.37
CA ILE A 180 19.50 7.15 -2.91
C ILE A 180 20.99 7.43 -2.64
N ARG A 181 21.66 8.19 -3.51
CA ARG A 181 23.08 8.52 -3.31
C ARG A 181 23.30 9.35 -2.05
N GLU A 182 22.42 10.30 -1.78
CA GLU A 182 22.43 11.11 -0.56
C GLU A 182 22.16 10.25 0.69
N PHE A 183 21.21 9.33 0.60
CA PHE A 183 20.91 8.38 1.68
C PHE A 183 22.06 7.42 2.00
N LEU A 184 22.88 7.10 1.00
CA LEU A 184 24.06 6.24 1.12
C LEU A 184 25.36 7.02 1.39
N ASP A 185 25.28 8.34 1.65
CA ASP A 185 26.47 9.14 1.92
C ASP A 185 27.22 8.56 3.14
N PRO A 186 28.54 8.27 3.02
CA PRO A 186 29.35 7.72 4.10
C PRO A 186 29.20 8.47 5.42
N PHE A 187 29.01 9.80 5.41
CA PHE A 187 28.83 10.58 6.63
C PHE A 187 27.53 10.23 7.36
N GLN A 188 26.43 10.03 6.62
CA GLN A 188 25.15 9.61 7.22
C GLN A 188 25.14 8.13 7.63
N LEU A 189 25.87 7.27 6.90
CA LEU A 189 26.04 5.87 7.29
C LEU A 189 26.80 5.74 8.60
N VAL A 190 27.81 6.58 8.85
CA VAL A 190 28.56 6.62 10.12
C VAL A 190 27.66 7.07 11.27
N GLU A 191 26.82 8.09 11.11
CA GLU A 191 25.86 8.50 12.14
C GLU A 191 24.84 7.40 12.45
N ARG A 192 24.33 6.70 11.43
CA ARG A 192 23.38 5.60 11.60
C ARG A 192 24.03 4.37 12.23
N ALA A 193 25.27 4.07 11.90
CA ALA A 193 26.05 3.02 12.55
C ALA A 193 26.40 3.37 14.00
N ALA A 194 26.69 4.65 14.29
CA ALA A 194 26.94 5.15 15.64
C ALA A 194 25.69 5.15 16.53
N ALA A 195 24.49 5.14 15.94
CA ALA A 195 23.22 5.01 16.66
C ALA A 195 22.91 3.57 17.14
N VAL A 196 23.75 2.57 16.81
CA VAL A 196 23.62 1.22 17.37
C VAL A 196 24.07 1.25 18.84
N PRO A 197 23.20 0.94 19.81
CA PRO A 197 23.59 1.02 21.22
C PRO A 197 24.73 0.05 21.51
N LEU A 198 25.81 0.56 22.12
CA LEU A 198 27.02 -0.19 22.49
C LEU A 198 26.74 -1.45 23.32
N SER A 199 25.57 -1.55 23.94
CA SER A 199 25.11 -2.76 24.63
C SER A 199 24.96 -3.99 23.71
N ARG A 200 24.72 -3.80 22.41
CA ARG A 200 24.62 -4.89 21.42
C ARG A 200 26.01 -5.42 21.00
N LEU A 201 27.02 -4.56 20.91
CA LEU A 201 28.39 -4.94 20.58
C LEU A 201 29.06 -5.72 21.72
N HIS A 202 28.93 -5.27 22.97
CA HIS A 202 29.48 -6.00 24.13
C HIS A 202 28.86 -7.39 24.35
N LYS A 203 27.68 -7.66 23.77
CA LYS A 203 27.02 -8.97 23.83
C LYS A 203 27.57 -9.92 22.76
N ILE A 204 27.86 -9.40 21.57
CA ILE A 204 28.49 -10.15 20.48
C ILE A 204 29.96 -10.46 20.85
N GLU A 205 30.68 -9.49 21.40
CA GLU A 205 32.07 -9.66 21.83
C GLU A 205 32.20 -10.73 22.92
N ARG A 206 31.37 -10.68 23.98
CA ARG A 206 31.32 -11.73 25.01
C ARG A 206 30.96 -13.11 24.44
N GLN A 207 30.09 -13.17 23.44
CA GLN A 207 29.70 -14.43 22.81
C GLN A 207 30.82 -15.02 21.93
N MET A 208 31.60 -14.17 21.26
CA MET A 208 32.78 -14.59 20.50
C MET A 208 33.93 -15.03 21.42
N GLU A 209 34.21 -14.28 22.49
CA GLU A 209 35.24 -14.65 23.48
C GLU A 209 34.92 -15.99 24.16
N SER A 210 33.65 -16.21 24.53
CA SER A 210 33.20 -17.49 25.10
C SER A 210 33.35 -18.64 24.10
N SER A 211 33.12 -18.40 22.80
CA SER A 211 33.29 -19.42 21.75
C SER A 211 34.76 -19.73 21.47
N LEU A 212 35.66 -18.75 21.61
CA LEU A 212 37.11 -18.93 21.46
C LEU A 212 37.73 -19.67 22.65
N GLN A 213 37.19 -19.53 23.86
CA GLN A 213 37.65 -20.27 25.04
C GLN A 213 37.39 -21.79 24.93
N HIS A 214 36.36 -22.22 24.21
CA HIS A 214 36.09 -23.64 23.97
C HIS A 214 36.98 -24.28 22.89
N LEU A 215 37.61 -23.48 22.03
CA LEU A 215 38.52 -23.97 20.99
C LEU A 215 39.96 -24.18 21.51
N ASN A 216 40.29 -23.70 22.71
CA ASN A 216 41.67 -23.72 23.24
C ASN A 216 41.89 -24.75 24.37
N LEU A 217 40.98 -25.71 24.56
CA LEU A 217 41.11 -26.81 25.54
C LEU A 217 41.21 -28.19 24.86
N GLY A 218 42.03 -28.27 23.81
CA GLY A 218 42.52 -29.52 23.26
C GLY A 218 43.99 -29.73 23.62
N GLU A 219 44.30 -29.98 24.89
CA GLU A 219 45.57 -30.61 25.24
C GLU A 219 45.57 -32.01 24.59
N ASP A 220 46.51 -32.21 23.67
CA ASP A 220 46.64 -33.39 22.83
C ASP A 220 47.10 -34.60 23.69
N PRO A 221 46.25 -35.61 23.96
CA PRO A 221 46.58 -36.68 24.91
C PRO A 221 47.57 -37.72 24.33
N TYR A 222 48.11 -37.50 23.12
CA TYR A 222 49.02 -38.42 22.44
C TYR A 222 50.52 -38.08 22.60
N LEU A 223 50.89 -37.06 23.39
CA LEU A 223 52.30 -36.67 23.60
C LEU A 223 52.93 -37.16 24.91
N SER A 224 52.34 -38.13 25.60
CA SER A 224 52.99 -38.82 26.72
C SER A 224 52.85 -40.35 26.60
N GLY A 225 53.73 -40.95 25.80
CA GLY A 225 53.77 -42.40 25.56
C GLY A 225 55.21 -42.92 25.50
N GLU A 226 55.80 -43.07 26.68
CA GLU A 226 56.80 -44.07 27.09
C GLU A 226 57.75 -44.74 26.07
N ARG A 227 59.04 -44.54 26.40
CA ARG A 227 60.24 -45.16 25.84
C ARG A 227 60.24 -46.69 26.04
N VAL A 228 59.81 -47.45 25.03
CA VAL A 228 60.01 -48.91 25.00
C VAL A 228 61.51 -49.21 24.81
N LYS A 229 62.14 -49.70 25.87
CA LYS A 229 63.50 -50.25 25.84
C LYS A 229 63.49 -51.52 25.00
N ARG A 230 64.23 -51.52 23.89
CA ARG A 230 64.66 -52.77 23.24
C ARG A 230 65.66 -53.44 24.18
N HIS A 231 65.31 -54.60 24.73
CA HIS A 231 66.30 -55.57 25.17
C HIS A 231 66.58 -56.47 23.98
N ASP A 232 67.81 -56.38 23.52
CA ASP A 232 68.51 -57.40 22.76
C ASP A 232 68.87 -58.53 23.74
N GLU A 233 68.71 -59.78 23.34
CA GLU A 233 69.76 -60.81 23.35
C GLU A 233 69.19 -62.23 23.21
N THR A 234 69.87 -62.93 22.30
CA THR A 234 70.02 -64.36 22.05
C THR A 234 70.23 -65.24 23.28
#